data_AF-A0A2G9T907-F1
#
_entry.id   AF-A0A2G9T907-F1
#
_cell.length_a   1.000
_cell.length_b   1.000
_cell.length_c   1.000
_cell.angle_alpha   90.00
_cell.angle_beta   90.00
_cell.angle_gamma   90.00
#
_symmetry.space_group_name_H-M   'P 1'
#
loop_
_entity.id
_entity.type
_entity.pdbx_description
1 polymer ?
#
loop_
_entity_poly.entity_id
_entity_poly.type
_entity_poly.pdbx_seq_one_letter_code
_entity_poly.pdbx_strand_id
1 'polypeptide(L)'
;CVDRVLSAGIGELNAFAVVRPPGHHAGISEPSGFCIFNNVAVAAQYAIDKYNLRRILILDWDVHHGNGTQEIFSEDDRVLYISIHRHDEGRFYPMGEPKDYVDIGEGKGKGYSVNIPWNHAYIGDDAYRAAFAKVGLVMN
;
A
#
# COMPACT_ATOMS: atom_id res chain seq x y z
N CYS A 1 -16.94 0.90 3.84
CA CYS A 1 -16.37 2.27 3.79
C CYS A 1 -16.40 2.83 2.38
N VAL A 2 -15.83 2.13 1.38
CA VAL A 2 -15.75 2.57 -0.04
C VAL A 2 -17.06 3.15 -0.55
N ASP A 3 -18.17 2.41 -0.43
CA ASP A 3 -19.48 2.87 -0.91
C ASP A 3 -19.93 4.20 -0.31
N ARG A 4 -19.69 4.41 1.00
CA ARG A 4 -20.10 5.63 1.69
C ARG A 4 -19.32 6.85 1.18
N VAL A 5 -18.09 6.66 0.73
CA VAL A 5 -17.24 7.72 0.18
C VAL A 5 -17.55 7.97 -1.30
N LEU A 6 -17.76 6.91 -2.09
CA LEU A 6 -17.87 7.02 -3.56
C LEU A 6 -19.29 7.14 -4.11
N SER A 7 -20.34 6.94 -3.31
CA SER A 7 -21.72 7.04 -3.80
C SER A 7 -22.13 8.48 -4.14
N ALA A 8 -22.85 8.65 -5.24
CA ALA A 8 -23.29 9.96 -5.72
C ALA A 8 -24.33 10.61 -4.77
N GLY A 9 -24.20 11.94 -4.58
CA GLY A 9 -25.22 12.80 -3.97
C GLY A 9 -24.98 13.22 -2.52
N ILE A 10 -24.38 12.37 -1.69
CA ILE A 10 -24.04 12.66 -0.28
C ILE A 10 -22.84 11.80 0.19
N GLY A 11 -21.84 11.60 -0.67
CA GLY A 11 -20.65 10.83 -0.29
C GLY A 11 -19.96 11.49 0.91
N GLU A 12 -19.63 10.69 1.93
CA GLU A 12 -18.79 11.15 3.04
C GLU A 12 -17.43 11.58 2.50
N LEU A 13 -16.84 12.65 3.05
CA LEU A 13 -15.52 13.14 2.59
C LEU A 13 -14.42 12.08 2.78
N ASN A 14 -14.53 11.26 3.82
CA ASN A 14 -13.60 10.19 4.14
C ASN A 14 -14.29 9.15 5.05
N ALA A 15 -13.59 8.03 5.28
CA ALA A 15 -14.03 7.01 6.21
C ALA A 15 -12.81 6.31 6.83
N PHE A 16 -12.95 5.86 8.08
CA PHE A 16 -11.98 5.01 8.75
C PHE A 16 -12.67 3.71 9.17
N ALA A 17 -12.00 2.57 8.96
CA ALA A 17 -12.53 1.25 9.30
C ALA A 17 -11.67 0.61 10.39
N VAL A 18 -12.24 0.42 11.58
CA VAL A 18 -11.57 -0.28 12.69
C VAL A 18 -11.80 -1.78 12.53
N VAL A 19 -10.88 -2.49 11.88
CA VAL A 19 -11.07 -3.88 11.47
C VAL A 19 -9.97 -4.80 12.00
N ARG A 20 -10.34 -6.07 12.18
CA ARG A 20 -9.42 -7.19 12.38
C ARG A 20 -10.04 -8.46 11.77
N PRO A 21 -9.25 -9.40 11.20
CA PRO A 21 -7.78 -9.37 11.04
C PRO A 21 -7.27 -8.26 10.08
N PRO A 22 -5.97 -7.90 10.11
CA PRO A 22 -5.35 -7.02 9.10
C PRO A 22 -5.34 -7.67 7.71
N GLY A 23 -4.81 -6.96 6.69
CA GLY A 23 -4.88 -7.44 5.31
C GLY A 23 -3.62 -7.34 4.45
N HIS A 24 -2.74 -6.36 4.65
CA HIS A 24 -1.75 -5.97 3.64
C HIS A 24 -0.68 -7.01 3.28
N HIS A 25 -0.48 -8.04 4.11
CA HIS A 25 0.44 -9.15 3.86
C HIS A 25 -0.21 -10.33 3.12
N ALA A 26 -1.54 -10.42 3.08
CA ALA A 26 -2.22 -11.52 2.39
C ALA A 26 -2.01 -11.35 0.87
N GLY A 27 -1.42 -12.37 0.25
CA GLY A 27 -1.13 -12.45 -1.18
C GLY A 27 -2.29 -13.03 -1.98
N ILE A 28 -2.02 -13.40 -3.23
CA ILE A 28 -3.06 -13.95 -4.14
C ILE A 28 -3.55 -15.32 -3.66
N SER A 29 -2.65 -16.16 -3.12
CA SER A 29 -2.92 -17.56 -2.81
C SER A 29 -2.65 -17.96 -1.36
N GLU A 30 -2.12 -17.06 -0.52
CA GLU A 30 -1.68 -17.39 0.83
C GLU A 30 -1.96 -16.30 1.88
N PRO A 31 -2.38 -16.68 3.11
CA PRO A 31 -2.40 -15.78 4.26
C PRO A 31 -0.97 -15.61 4.82
N SER A 32 -0.65 -14.43 5.34
CA SER A 32 0.66 -14.12 5.93
C SER A 32 0.55 -12.96 6.91
N GLY A 33 1.49 -12.82 7.86
CA GLY A 33 1.57 -11.65 8.75
C GLY A 33 0.26 -11.31 9.48
N PHE A 34 -0.43 -12.31 10.02
CA PHE A 34 -1.76 -12.20 10.64
C PHE A 34 -2.92 -11.80 9.70
N CYS A 35 -2.65 -11.65 8.42
CA CYS A 35 -3.62 -11.30 7.38
C CYS A 35 -4.20 -12.56 6.74
N ILE A 36 -5.53 -12.65 6.70
CA ILE A 36 -6.24 -13.78 6.04
C ILE A 36 -6.70 -13.38 4.64
N PHE A 37 -7.26 -12.18 4.49
CA PHE A 37 -7.66 -11.59 3.22
C PHE A 37 -7.09 -10.18 3.10
N ASN A 38 -6.75 -9.77 1.89
CA ASN A 38 -6.20 -8.44 1.66
C ASN A 38 -7.30 -7.37 1.59
N ASN A 39 -7.68 -6.83 2.74
CA ASN A 39 -8.74 -5.84 2.89
C ASN A 39 -8.59 -4.65 1.93
N VAL A 40 -7.38 -4.11 1.80
CA VAL A 40 -7.11 -2.90 1.00
C VAL A 40 -7.09 -3.22 -0.49
N ALA A 41 -6.55 -4.37 -0.90
CA ALA A 41 -6.57 -4.79 -2.29
C ALA A 41 -8.00 -5.09 -2.76
N VAL A 42 -8.80 -5.78 -1.94
CA VAL A 42 -10.23 -6.01 -2.24
C VAL A 42 -10.97 -4.68 -2.37
N ALA A 43 -10.71 -3.70 -1.48
CA ALA A 43 -11.35 -2.39 -1.56
C ALA A 43 -10.98 -1.62 -2.83
N ALA A 44 -9.71 -1.66 -3.25
CA ALA A 44 -9.25 -1.01 -4.47
C ALA A 44 -9.85 -1.66 -5.72
N GLN A 45 -9.78 -3.00 -5.84
CA GLN A 45 -10.37 -3.74 -6.95
C GLN A 45 -11.89 -3.52 -7.02
N TYR A 46 -12.57 -3.56 -5.87
CA TYR A 46 -14.00 -3.27 -5.79
C TYR A 46 -14.35 -1.86 -6.29
N ALA A 47 -13.54 -0.86 -5.95
CA ALA A 47 -13.75 0.52 -6.40
C ALA A 47 -13.53 0.67 -7.92
N ILE A 48 -12.54 -0.04 -8.48
CA ILE A 48 -12.34 -0.13 -9.93
C ILE A 48 -13.57 -0.74 -10.60
N ASP A 49 -14.03 -1.90 -10.14
CA ASP A 49 -15.09 -2.66 -10.82
C ASP A 49 -16.46 -1.99 -10.69
N LYS A 50 -16.81 -1.52 -9.48
CA LYS A 50 -18.14 -0.94 -9.21
C LYS A 50 -18.26 0.52 -9.65
N TYR A 51 -17.22 1.31 -9.43
CA TYR A 51 -17.24 2.76 -9.66
C TYR A 51 -16.46 3.18 -10.90
N ASN A 52 -15.91 2.24 -11.66
CA ASN A 52 -15.12 2.48 -12.87
C ASN A 52 -13.95 3.45 -12.63
N LEU A 53 -13.36 3.39 -11.43
CA LEU A 53 -12.16 4.16 -11.12
C LEU A 53 -11.00 3.66 -11.97
N ARG A 54 -10.26 4.60 -12.55
CA ARG A 54 -9.11 4.30 -13.44
C ARG A 54 -7.76 4.51 -12.77
N ARG A 55 -7.76 5.15 -11.60
CA ARG A 55 -6.57 5.47 -10.82
C ARG A 55 -6.90 5.42 -9.34
N ILE A 56 -6.12 4.65 -8.59
CA ILE A 56 -6.20 4.50 -7.14
C ILE A 56 -4.78 4.64 -6.59
N LEU A 57 -4.64 5.35 -5.48
CA LEU A 57 -3.43 5.36 -4.67
C LEU A 57 -3.69 4.53 -3.42
N ILE A 58 -2.83 3.55 -3.14
CA ILE A 58 -2.72 2.89 -1.85
C ILE A 58 -1.43 3.40 -1.20
N LEU A 59 -1.58 4.15 -0.11
CA LEU A 59 -0.47 4.55 0.75
C LEU A 59 -0.47 3.63 1.98
N ASP A 60 0.54 2.77 2.08
CA ASP A 60 0.79 1.92 3.22
C ASP A 60 1.88 2.53 4.11
N TRP A 61 1.49 3.03 5.27
CA TRP A 61 2.38 3.59 6.29
C TRP A 61 2.63 2.63 7.46
N ASP A 62 2.14 1.38 7.39
CA ASP A 62 2.47 0.37 8.39
C ASP A 62 4.00 0.18 8.44
N VAL A 63 4.52 -0.19 9.61
CA VAL A 63 5.96 -0.39 9.77
C VAL A 63 6.48 -1.58 8.94
N HIS A 64 5.61 -2.53 8.56
CA HIS A 64 5.97 -3.65 7.70
C HIS A 64 5.58 -3.37 6.25
N HIS A 65 6.35 -3.94 5.33
CA HIS A 65 5.99 -3.94 3.91
C HIS A 65 4.72 -4.76 3.68
N GLY A 66 3.69 -4.16 3.08
CA GLY A 66 2.50 -4.86 2.59
C GLY A 66 2.77 -5.67 1.32
N ASN A 67 3.68 -6.64 1.41
CA ASN A 67 4.16 -7.47 0.30
C ASN A 67 3.03 -8.12 -0.52
N GLY A 68 1.96 -8.59 0.14
CA GLY A 68 0.80 -9.16 -0.56
C GLY A 68 0.04 -8.12 -1.39
N THR A 69 -0.05 -6.88 -0.90
CA THR A 69 -0.68 -5.78 -1.67
C THR A 69 0.14 -5.43 -2.90
N GLN A 70 1.47 -5.38 -2.79
CA GLN A 70 2.37 -5.18 -3.92
C GLN A 70 2.25 -6.30 -4.95
N GLU A 71 2.27 -7.56 -4.51
CA GLU A 71 2.12 -8.74 -5.37
C GLU A 71 0.83 -8.63 -6.21
N ILE A 72 -0.31 -8.38 -5.57
CA ILE A 72 -1.62 -8.33 -6.21
C ILE A 72 -1.70 -7.29 -7.34
N PHE A 73 -1.04 -6.14 -7.18
CA PHE A 73 -1.09 -5.03 -8.15
C PHE A 73 0.18 -4.85 -8.97
N SER A 74 1.12 -5.80 -8.90
CA SER A 74 2.44 -5.70 -9.54
C SER A 74 2.38 -5.36 -11.04
N GLU A 75 1.38 -5.88 -11.76
CA GLU A 75 1.18 -5.61 -13.20
C GLU A 75 0.09 -4.56 -13.53
N ASP A 76 -0.56 -3.93 -12.54
CA ASP A 76 -1.73 -3.06 -12.73
C ASP A 76 -1.39 -1.56 -12.69
N ASP A 77 -1.50 -0.88 -13.84
CA ASP A 77 -1.25 0.56 -13.98
C ASP A 77 -2.39 1.47 -13.48
N ARG A 78 -3.47 0.88 -12.96
CA ARG A 78 -4.57 1.62 -12.32
C ARG A 78 -4.31 1.84 -10.83
N VAL A 79 -3.42 1.09 -10.21
CA VAL A 79 -3.16 1.15 -8.76
C VAL A 79 -1.70 1.52 -8.52
N LEU A 80 -1.48 2.74 -8.03
CA LEU A 80 -0.18 3.14 -7.47
C LEU A 80 -0.10 2.66 -6.02
N TYR A 81 0.81 1.75 -5.73
CA TYR A 81 1.13 1.30 -4.38
C TYR A 81 2.39 1.98 -3.88
N ILE A 82 2.30 2.64 -2.73
CA ILE A 82 3.44 3.25 -2.03
C ILE A 82 3.52 2.64 -0.64
N SER A 83 4.67 2.11 -0.29
CA SER A 83 4.93 1.57 1.06
C SER A 83 6.15 2.22 1.68
N ILE A 84 6.01 2.65 2.93
CA ILE A 84 7.09 3.20 3.75
C ILE A 84 7.22 2.30 4.97
N HIS A 85 8.29 1.51 5.04
CA HIS A 85 8.40 0.41 5.99
C HIS A 85 9.82 0.26 6.52
N ARG A 86 9.96 -0.35 7.69
CA ARG A 86 11.24 -0.81 8.20
C ARG A 86 11.71 -2.01 7.39
N HIS A 87 12.99 -2.03 7.05
CA HIS A 87 13.56 -3.04 6.17
C HIS A 87 14.86 -3.63 6.75
N ASP A 88 15.68 -2.81 7.43
CA ASP A 88 16.95 -3.23 8.03
C ASP A 88 17.85 -4.04 7.08
N GLU A 89 17.93 -3.61 5.82
CA GLU A 89 18.64 -4.29 4.72
C GLU A 89 18.10 -5.70 4.43
N GLY A 90 16.78 -5.88 4.50
CA GLY A 90 16.09 -7.14 4.24
C GLY A 90 15.99 -8.06 5.47
N ARG A 91 16.45 -7.59 6.63
CA ARG A 91 16.47 -8.35 7.90
C ARG A 91 15.27 -8.10 8.80
N PHE A 92 14.39 -7.17 8.44
CA PHE A 92 13.13 -6.94 9.14
C PHE A 92 11.97 -7.63 8.40
N TYR A 93 11.01 -8.18 9.15
CA TYR A 93 9.84 -8.88 8.59
C TYR A 93 9.10 -7.98 7.58
N PRO A 94 8.65 -8.49 6.40
CA PRO A 94 8.56 -9.90 5.98
C PRO A 94 9.85 -10.56 5.52
N MET A 95 11.00 -9.89 5.68
CA MET A 95 12.28 -10.21 5.04
C MET A 95 12.20 -10.01 3.53
N GLY A 96 13.32 -9.67 2.93
CA GLY A 96 13.39 -9.38 1.51
C GLY A 96 14.83 -9.23 1.06
N GLU A 97 14.99 -8.85 -0.20
CA GLU A 97 16.31 -8.53 -0.72
C GLU A 97 16.78 -7.17 -0.20
N PRO A 98 18.08 -6.96 0.07
CA PRO A 98 18.61 -5.68 0.56
C PRO A 98 18.28 -4.44 -0.30
N LYS A 99 17.78 -4.65 -1.52
CA LYS A 99 17.40 -3.61 -2.48
C LYS A 99 15.95 -3.74 -2.97
N ASP A 100 15.02 -4.16 -2.13
CA ASP A 100 13.57 -4.19 -2.44
C ASP A 100 13.01 -2.90 -3.09
N TYR A 101 13.61 -1.74 -2.83
CA TYR A 101 13.31 -0.48 -3.51
C TYR A 101 13.50 -0.48 -5.03
N VAL A 102 14.18 -1.47 -5.61
CA VAL A 102 14.28 -1.62 -7.07
C VAL A 102 13.08 -2.31 -7.69
N ASP A 103 12.28 -3.01 -6.88
CA ASP A 103 11.00 -3.53 -7.32
C ASP A 103 10.01 -2.38 -7.45
N ILE A 104 9.70 -2.07 -8.71
CA ILE A 104 8.82 -0.97 -9.12
C ILE A 104 7.56 -1.50 -9.82
N GLY A 105 7.27 -2.79 -9.69
CA GLY A 105 6.23 -3.47 -10.46
C GLY A 105 6.70 -3.97 -11.83
N GLU A 106 5.82 -4.72 -12.48
CA GLU A 106 6.09 -5.50 -13.68
C GLU A 106 5.13 -5.12 -14.82
N GLY A 107 5.44 -5.53 -16.05
CA GLY A 107 4.55 -5.35 -17.19
C GLY A 107 4.04 -3.91 -17.35
N LYS A 108 2.71 -3.73 -17.32
CA LYS A 108 2.06 -2.41 -17.39
C LYS A 108 2.17 -1.63 -16.07
N GLY A 109 2.19 -2.33 -14.95
CA GLY A 109 2.36 -1.77 -13.60
C GLY A 109 3.78 -1.29 -13.28
N LYS A 110 4.75 -1.42 -14.21
CA LYS A 110 6.10 -0.90 -14.00
C LYS A 110 6.09 0.61 -13.76
N GLY A 111 6.59 1.03 -12.60
CA GLY A 111 6.55 2.40 -12.09
C GLY A 111 5.38 2.69 -11.15
N TYR A 112 4.50 1.72 -10.90
CA TYR A 112 3.32 1.84 -10.03
C TYR A 112 3.50 1.15 -8.68
N SER A 113 4.70 0.66 -8.37
CA SER A 113 5.11 0.33 -6.99
C SER A 113 6.28 1.21 -6.57
N VAL A 114 6.18 1.78 -5.36
CA VAL A 114 7.22 2.61 -4.75
C VAL A 114 7.49 2.13 -3.33
N ASN A 115 8.65 1.53 -3.12
CA ASN A 115 9.10 1.06 -1.81
C ASN A 115 10.12 2.05 -1.22
N ILE A 116 9.87 2.49 0.01
CA ILE A 116 10.74 3.37 0.78
C ILE A 116 11.20 2.59 2.03
N PRO A 117 12.31 1.84 1.92
CA PRO A 117 12.82 1.01 3.01
C PRO A 117 13.64 1.84 4.01
N TRP A 118 13.29 1.74 5.28
CA TRP A 118 14.11 2.24 6.37
C TRP A 118 15.12 1.20 6.83
N ASN A 119 16.40 1.48 6.58
CA ASN A 119 17.53 0.64 7.02
C ASN A 119 18.16 1.17 8.33
N HIS A 120 17.34 1.74 9.21
CA HIS A 120 17.79 2.27 10.49
C HIS A 120 16.74 2.02 11.58
N ALA A 121 17.19 1.73 12.80
CA ALA A 121 16.33 1.27 13.89
C ALA A 121 15.34 2.33 14.42
N TYR A 122 15.66 3.61 14.25
CA TYR A 122 14.82 4.73 14.68
C TYR A 122 14.59 5.69 13.54
N ILE A 123 13.32 5.96 13.25
CA ILE A 123 12.83 6.88 12.24
C ILE A 123 11.78 7.75 12.93
N GLY A 124 12.00 9.06 12.95
CA GLY A 124 11.08 10.03 13.54
C GLY A 124 10.24 10.76 12.50
N ASP A 125 9.37 11.65 12.99
CA ASP A 125 8.41 12.40 12.19
C ASP A 125 9.05 13.16 11.00
N ASP A 126 10.22 13.76 11.18
CA ASP A 126 10.90 14.51 10.13
C ASP A 126 11.27 13.63 8.92
N ALA A 127 11.66 12.39 9.17
CA ALA A 127 11.98 11.44 8.11
C ALA A 127 10.71 11.00 7.35
N TYR A 128 9.60 10.78 8.05
CA TYR A 128 8.30 10.52 7.43
C TYR A 128 7.81 11.72 6.61
N ARG A 129 7.88 12.93 7.15
CA ARG A 129 7.54 14.18 6.43
C ARG A 129 8.39 14.34 5.17
N ALA A 130 9.70 14.08 5.27
CA ALA A 130 10.60 14.14 4.13
C ALA A 130 10.29 13.07 3.07
N ALA A 131 9.93 11.85 3.48
CA ALA A 131 9.51 10.79 2.58
C ALA A 131 8.25 11.18 1.81
N PHE A 132 7.22 11.61 2.54
CA PHE A 132 5.93 12.03 1.99
C PHE A 132 6.12 13.17 0.99
N ALA A 133 6.88 14.20 1.35
CA ALA A 133 7.20 15.31 0.45
C ALA A 133 7.91 14.85 -0.83
N LYS A 134 8.87 13.92 -0.73
CA LYS A 134 9.61 13.39 -1.89
C LYS A 134 8.74 12.63 -2.88
N VAL A 135 7.70 11.93 -2.41
CA VAL A 135 6.74 11.23 -3.28
C VAL A 135 5.52 12.08 -3.63
N GLY A 136 5.57 13.39 -3.38
CA GLY A 136 4.51 14.33 -3.77
C GLY A 136 3.28 14.33 -2.84
N LEU A 137 3.37 13.66 -1.69
CA LEU A 137 2.36 13.70 -0.63
C LEU A 137 2.67 14.88 0.30
N VAL A 138 2.26 16.08 -0.08
CA VAL A 138 2.46 17.26 0.77
C VAL A 138 1.31 17.37 1.76
N MET A 139 1.61 17.22 3.05
CA MET A 139 0.66 17.53 4.13
C MET A 139 0.69 19.04 4.36
N ASN A 140 -0.33 19.75 3.86
CA ASN A 140 -0.55 21.18 4.11
C ASN A 140 -1.10 21.43 5.52
#